data_AF-A0A6N8H808-F1
#
_entry.id   AF-A0A6N8H808-F1
#
_cell.length_a   1.000
_cell.length_b   1.000
_cell.length_c   1.000
_cell.angle_alpha   90.00
_cell.angle_beta   90.00
_cell.angle_gamma   90.00
#
_symmetry.space_group_name_H-M   'P 1'
#
loop_
_entity.id
_entity.type
_entity.pdbx_description
1 polymer ?
#
loop_
_entity_poly.entity_id
_entity_poly.type
_entity_poly.pdbx_seq_one_letter_code
_entity_poly.pdbx_strand_id
1 'polypeptide(L)'
;MEKATYSLSALKQCKEFIRKNRWSTRLKAEHNSRCAEVNVLFASCQKLLNYVMFQPDLSPAYDYHQMVSSKKCTKKQLDNQLRVCHSYAETQISLIEKDILDGSVDSIS
;
A
#
# COMPACT_ATOMS: atom_id res chain seq x y z
N MET A 1 -6.20 6.58 26.97
CA MET A 1 -6.32 5.97 25.62
C MET A 1 -4.95 5.41 25.30
N GLU A 2 -4.84 4.11 25.06
CA GLU A 2 -3.55 3.52 24.65
C GLU A 2 -3.18 4.07 23.26
N LYS A 3 -1.91 4.45 23.10
CA LYS A 3 -1.38 4.87 21.80
C LYS A 3 -1.21 3.62 20.94
N ALA A 4 -1.35 3.77 19.62
CA ALA A 4 -0.94 2.70 18.72
C ALA A 4 0.57 2.45 18.89
N THR A 5 1.00 1.20 18.76
CA THR A 5 2.42 0.83 18.85
C THR A 5 2.85 0.16 17.56
N TYR A 6 3.89 0.68 16.91
CA TYR A 6 4.41 0.14 15.65
C TYR A 6 5.83 -0.39 15.79
N SER A 7 6.11 -1.52 15.14
CA SER A 7 7.48 -2.04 15.04
C SER A 7 8.29 -1.29 13.99
N LEU A 8 9.46 -0.77 14.38
CA LEU A 8 10.40 -0.09 13.48
C LEU A 8 10.96 -1.05 12.43
N SER A 9 11.20 -2.31 12.81
CA SER A 9 11.64 -3.35 11.87
C SER A 9 10.54 -3.69 10.86
N ALA A 10 9.28 -3.79 11.30
CA ALA A 10 8.13 -3.98 10.42
C ALA A 10 7.94 -2.79 9.45
N LEU A 11 8.09 -1.55 9.92
CA LEU A 11 8.02 -0.35 9.07
C LEU A 11 9.10 -0.36 8.00
N LYS A 12 10.35 -0.64 8.36
CA LYS A 12 11.46 -0.78 7.40
C LYS A 12 11.17 -1.87 6.36
N GLN A 13 10.60 -3.00 6.80
CA GLN A 13 10.23 -4.09 5.89
C GLN A 13 9.13 -3.67 4.92
N CYS A 14 8.11 -2.95 5.38
CA CYS A 14 7.05 -2.41 4.53
C CYS A 14 7.60 -1.42 3.49
N LYS A 15 8.54 -0.53 3.89
CA LYS A 15 9.23 0.38 2.96
C LYS A 15 9.97 -0.38 1.87
N GLU A 16 10.67 -1.45 2.25
CA GLU A 16 11.39 -2.28 1.29
C GLU A 16 10.44 -3.01 0.32
N PHE A 17 9.28 -3.47 0.78
CA PHE A 17 8.26 -4.03 -0.12
C PHE A 17 7.74 -2.98 -1.10
N ILE A 18 7.41 -1.78 -0.63
CA ILE A 18 6.96 -0.68 -1.49
C ILE A 18 8.02 -0.34 -2.53
N ARG A 19 9.28 -0.19 -2.10
CA ARG A 19 10.40 0.15 -3.00
C ARG A 19 10.68 -0.93 -4.05
N LYS A 20 10.58 -2.21 -3.69
CA LYS A 20 10.86 -3.34 -4.59
C LYS A 20 9.69 -3.66 -5.52
N ASN A 21 8.49 -3.22 -5.17
CA ASN A 21 7.32 -3.43 -6.01
C ASN A 21 7.43 -2.64 -7.33
N ARG A 22 6.82 -3.16 -8.39
CA ARG A 22 6.84 -2.51 -9.69
C ARG A 22 5.63 -1.59 -9.82
N TRP A 23 5.84 -0.28 -9.93
CA TRP A 23 4.74 0.70 -10.00
C TRP A 23 4.41 1.16 -11.43
N SER A 24 4.71 0.32 -12.42
CA SER A 24 4.43 0.57 -13.82
C SER A 24 4.10 -0.70 -14.59
N THR A 25 3.42 -0.50 -15.72
CA THR A 25 3.10 -1.52 -16.71
C THR A 25 3.40 -0.98 -18.11
N ARG A 26 3.85 -1.85 -19.00
CA ARG A 26 4.01 -1.57 -20.42
C ARG A 26 2.71 -1.81 -21.18
N LEU A 27 1.99 -2.88 -20.85
CA LEU A 27 0.77 -3.31 -21.54
C LEU A 27 -0.44 -3.29 -20.61
N LYS A 28 -1.64 -3.04 -21.16
CA LYS A 28 -2.89 -3.07 -20.39
C LYS A 28 -3.11 -4.42 -19.68
N ALA A 29 -2.76 -5.53 -20.34
CA ALA A 29 -2.96 -6.88 -19.81
C ALA A 29 -2.14 -7.18 -18.54
N GLU A 30 -1.00 -6.51 -18.36
CA GLU A 30 -0.12 -6.67 -17.19
C GLU A 30 -0.75 -6.14 -15.90
N HIS A 31 -1.81 -5.32 -15.97
CA HIS A 31 -2.49 -4.82 -14.78
C HIS A 31 -3.14 -5.94 -13.95
N ASN A 32 -3.48 -7.10 -14.53
CA ASN A 32 -4.01 -8.23 -13.76
C ASN A 32 -2.99 -8.77 -12.77
N SER A 33 -1.79 -9.13 -13.24
CA SER A 33 -0.71 -9.59 -12.36
C SER A 33 -0.27 -8.49 -11.42
N ARG A 34 -0.19 -7.25 -11.91
CA ARG A 34 0.22 -6.12 -11.06
C ARG A 34 -0.78 -5.83 -9.94
N CYS A 35 -2.07 -5.95 -10.20
CA CYS A 35 -3.10 -5.81 -9.17
C CYS A 35 -2.96 -6.88 -8.08
N ALA A 36 -2.70 -8.13 -8.46
CA ALA A 36 -2.46 -9.20 -7.49
C ALA A 36 -1.23 -8.91 -6.60
N GLU A 37 -0.12 -8.45 -7.20
CA GLU A 37 1.08 -8.04 -6.46
C GLU A 37 0.81 -6.89 -5.47
N VAL A 38 0.07 -5.86 -5.91
CA VAL A 38 -0.33 -4.74 -5.03
C VAL A 38 -1.20 -5.22 -3.87
N ASN A 39 -2.18 -6.11 -4.12
CA ASN A 39 -3.00 -6.67 -3.04
C ASN A 39 -2.17 -7.45 -2.01
N VAL A 40 -1.22 -8.28 -2.47
CA VAL A 40 -0.31 -9.02 -1.58
C VAL A 40 0.57 -8.07 -0.77
N LEU A 41 1.08 -7.01 -1.40
CA LEU A 41 1.87 -5.99 -0.70
C LEU A 41 1.06 -5.33 0.42
N PHE A 42 -0.14 -4.86 0.10
CA PHE A 42 -1.03 -4.20 1.06
C PHE A 42 -1.39 -5.14 2.21
N ALA A 43 -1.82 -6.37 1.91
CA ALA A 43 -2.10 -7.39 2.92
C ALA A 43 -0.89 -7.70 3.82
N SER A 44 0.32 -7.74 3.23
CA SER A 44 1.55 -7.98 3.99
C SER A 44 1.87 -6.82 4.94
N CYS A 45 1.76 -5.57 4.47
CA CYS A 45 1.94 -4.39 5.29
C CYS A 45 0.88 -4.29 6.39
N GLN A 46 -0.38 -4.61 6.10
CA GLN A 46 -1.46 -4.66 7.09
C GLN A 46 -1.14 -5.65 8.20
N LYS A 47 -0.69 -6.86 7.86
CA LYS A 47 -0.34 -7.88 8.85
C LYS A 47 0.87 -7.49 9.69
N LEU A 48 1.91 -6.92 9.06
CA LEU A 48 3.15 -6.53 9.74
C LEU A 48 2.96 -5.35 10.70
N LEU A 49 2.14 -4.37 10.31
CA LEU A 49 1.93 -3.15 11.09
C LEU A 49 0.67 -3.19 11.94
N ASN A 50 -0.19 -4.20 11.76
CA ASN A 50 -1.56 -4.24 12.27
C ASN A 50 -2.34 -2.94 11.97
N TYR A 51 -2.12 -2.38 10.77
CA TYR A 51 -2.65 -1.07 10.40
C TYR A 51 -3.74 -1.17 9.33
N VAL A 52 -4.95 -0.76 9.71
CA VAL A 52 -6.17 -0.91 8.89
C VAL A 52 -6.08 -0.20 7.52
N MET A 53 -5.31 0.87 7.41
CA MET A 53 -5.16 1.61 6.16
C MET A 53 -4.42 0.81 5.07
N PHE A 54 -3.69 -0.24 5.45
CA PHE A 54 -3.11 -1.19 4.49
C PHE A 54 -4.04 -2.36 4.17
N GLN A 55 -5.22 -2.47 4.79
CA GLN A 55 -6.17 -3.52 4.44
C GLN A 55 -6.60 -3.33 2.97
N PRO A 56 -6.43 -4.35 2.10
CA PRO A 56 -6.72 -4.20 0.67
C PRO A 56 -8.11 -3.63 0.39
N ASP A 57 -9.14 -4.13 1.09
CA ASP A 57 -10.54 -3.74 0.94
C ASP A 57 -10.86 -2.31 1.39
N LEU A 58 -10.00 -1.70 2.21
CA LEU A 58 -10.18 -0.35 2.76
C LEU A 58 -9.14 0.64 2.22
N SER A 59 -8.46 0.25 1.15
CA SER A 59 -7.38 1.01 0.54
C SER A 59 -7.59 1.16 -0.96
N PRO A 60 -6.81 2.02 -1.65
CA PRO A 60 -6.90 2.16 -3.10
C PRO A 60 -6.65 0.85 -3.90
N ALA A 61 -6.12 -0.19 -3.25
CA ALA A 61 -5.95 -1.50 -3.84
C ALA A 61 -7.29 -2.15 -4.23
N TYR A 62 -8.35 -1.91 -3.43
CA TYR A 62 -9.72 -2.36 -3.76
C TYR A 62 -10.22 -1.74 -5.06
N ASP A 63 -10.15 -0.41 -5.17
CA ASP A 63 -10.57 0.30 -6.38
C ASP A 63 -9.78 -0.18 -7.60
N TYR A 64 -8.47 -0.39 -7.44
CA TYR A 64 -7.65 -0.93 -8.51
C TYR A 64 -8.10 -2.33 -8.94
N HIS A 65 -8.43 -3.20 -7.99
CA HIS A 65 -8.97 -4.53 -8.25
C HIS A 65 -10.32 -4.46 -9.00
N GLN A 66 -11.23 -3.59 -8.59
CA GLN A 66 -12.51 -3.38 -9.27
C GLN A 66 -12.31 -2.87 -10.70
N MET A 67 -11.41 -1.90 -10.89
CA MET A 67 -11.10 -1.34 -12.21
C MET A 67 -10.53 -2.40 -13.16
N VAL A 68 -9.58 -3.22 -12.70
CA VAL A 68 -9.01 -4.32 -13.48
C VAL A 68 -10.07 -5.37 -13.82
N SER A 69 -10.86 -5.78 -12.83
CA SER A 69 -11.92 -6.80 -12.99
C SER A 69 -13.04 -6.35 -13.94
N SER A 70 -13.36 -5.05 -13.97
CA SER A 70 -14.39 -4.50 -14.85
C SER A 70 -14.07 -4.65 -16.34
N LYS A 71 -12.78 -4.77 -16.70
CA LYS A 71 -12.22 -4.74 -18.08
C LYS A 71 -12.54 -3.49 -18.92
N LYS A 72 -13.39 -2.58 -18.42
CA LYS A 72 -13.87 -1.35 -19.08
C LYS A 72 -12.86 -0.21 -19.01
N CYS A 73 -11.96 -0.21 -18.03
CA CYS A 73 -10.96 0.85 -17.87
C CYS A 73 -9.92 0.85 -19.00
N THR A 74 -9.49 2.03 -19.42
CA THR A 74 -8.34 2.22 -20.32
C THR A 74 -7.03 1.96 -19.59
N LYS A 75 -5.94 1.70 -20.34
CA LYS A 75 -4.59 1.57 -19.74
C LYS A 75 -4.23 2.81 -18.92
N LYS A 76 -4.51 4.01 -19.44
CA LYS A 76 -4.22 5.28 -18.76
C LYS A 76 -4.92 5.39 -17.40
N GLN A 77 -6.19 4.96 -17.31
CA GLN A 77 -6.92 4.96 -16.04
C GLN A 77 -6.31 3.96 -15.05
N LEU A 78 -5.93 2.76 -15.51
CA LEU A 78 -5.29 1.75 -14.67
C LEU A 78 -3.88 2.17 -14.21
N ASP A 79 -3.09 2.79 -15.09
CA ASP A 79 -1.79 3.38 -14.74
C ASP A 79 -1.95 4.47 -13.66
N ASN A 80 -2.98 5.31 -13.79
CA ASN A 80 -3.27 6.34 -12.79
C ASN A 80 -3.61 5.71 -11.44
N GLN A 81 -4.48 4.70 -11.42
CA GLN A 81 -4.83 4.02 -10.17
C GLN A 81 -3.63 3.32 -9.54
N LEU A 82 -2.76 2.70 -10.34
CA LEU A 82 -1.52 2.11 -9.83
C LEU A 82 -0.61 3.16 -9.14
N ARG A 83 -0.52 4.38 -9.70
CA ARG A 83 0.20 5.49 -9.06
C ARG A 83 -0.48 5.96 -7.77
N VAL A 84 -1.81 5.97 -7.71
CA VAL A 84 -2.55 6.25 -6.48
C VAL A 84 -2.21 5.22 -5.40
N CYS A 85 -2.20 3.93 -5.73
CA CYS A 85 -1.77 2.89 -4.79
C CYS A 85 -0.34 3.11 -4.28
N HIS A 86 0.59 3.46 -5.18
CA HIS A 86 1.97 3.74 -4.81
C HIS A 86 2.07 4.91 -3.83
N SER A 87 1.52 6.07 -4.23
CA SER A 87 1.55 7.30 -3.45
C SER A 87 0.87 7.13 -2.09
N TYR A 88 -0.23 6.40 -2.04
CA TYR A 88 -0.93 6.10 -0.79
C TYR A 88 -0.06 5.27 0.14
N ALA A 89 0.55 4.19 -0.35
CA ALA A 89 1.41 3.33 0.45
C ALA A 89 2.62 4.10 1.03
N GLU A 90 3.28 4.92 0.21
CA GLU A 90 4.37 5.78 0.67
C GLU A 90 3.90 6.78 1.73
N THR A 91 2.77 7.45 1.48
CA THR A 91 2.20 8.44 2.41
C THR A 91 1.85 7.82 3.75
N GLN A 92 1.21 6.64 3.78
CA GLN A 92 0.84 5.98 5.03
C GLN A 92 2.07 5.62 5.87
N ILE A 93 3.15 5.13 5.23
CA ILE A 93 4.39 4.89 5.98
C ILE A 93 4.97 6.18 6.53
N SER A 94 5.06 7.24 5.71
CA SER A 94 5.61 8.53 6.16
C SER A 94 4.80 9.15 7.29
N LEU A 95 3.48 8.97 7.30
CA LEU A 95 2.61 9.40 8.40
C LEU A 95 2.94 8.65 9.69
N ILE A 96 3.05 7.32 9.65
CA ILE A 96 3.44 6.55 10.84
C ILE A 96 4.83 6.98 11.33
N GLU A 97 5.80 7.17 10.43
CA GLU A 97 7.13 7.64 10.81
C GLU A 97 7.09 9.01 11.48
N LYS A 98 6.25 9.93 11.00
CA LYS A 98 6.06 11.25 11.60
C LYS A 98 5.40 11.15 12.97
N ASP A 99 4.35 10.35 13.10
CA ASP A 99 3.62 10.15 14.36
C ASP A 99 4.50 9.48 15.43
N ILE A 100 5.47 8.65 15.03
CA ILE A 100 6.50 8.12 15.95
C ILE A 100 7.44 9.24 16.39
N LEU A 101 7.90 10.09 15.46
CA LEU A 101 8.85 11.16 15.74
C LEU A 101 8.28 12.25 16.65
N ASP A 102 6.98 12.58 16.50
CA ASP A 102 6.31 13.56 17.35
C ASP A 102 5.71 12.97 18.64
N GLY A 103 5.78 11.63 18.79
CA GLY A 103 5.33 10.90 19.96
C GLY A 103 3.81 10.71 20.04
N SER A 104 3.08 10.94 18.95
CA SER A 104 1.64 10.62 18.84
C SER A 104 1.36 9.12 18.93
N VAL A 105 2.29 8.29 18.46
CA VAL A 105 2.25 6.83 18.58
C VAL A 105 3.53 6.28 19.21
N ASP A 106 3.44 5.10 19.80
CA ASP A 106 4.60 4.42 20.38
C ASP A 106 5.31 3.59 19.31
N SER A 107 6.59 3.26 19.56
CA SER A 107 7.35 2.35 18.70
C SER A 107 8.10 1.31 19.51
N ILE A 108 8.25 0.13 18.91
CA ILE A 108 9.08 -0.96 19.41
C ILE A 108 10.12 -1.35 18.37
N SER A 109 11.26 -1.87 18.81
CA SER A 109 12.31 -2.35 17.90
C SER A 109 11.96 -3.70 17.30
#